data_AF-A0AAN8ZYQ4-F1
#
_entry.id   AF-A0AAN8ZYQ4-F1
#
_cell.length_a   1.000
_cell.length_b   1.000
_cell.length_c   1.000
_cell.angle_alpha   90.00
_cell.angle_beta   90.00
_cell.angle_gamma   90.00
#
_symmetry.space_group_name_H-M   'P 1'
#
loop_
_entity.id
_entity.type
_entity.pdbx_description
1 polymer ?
#
loop_
_entity_poly.entity_id
_entity_poly.type
_entity_poly.pdbx_seq_one_letter_code
_entity_poly.pdbx_strand_id
1 'polypeptide(L)'
;MSVKVITGIWLLFCLIIGTLYRSNLKAMLILPKIHLPFTNLEELVEAGLTTYVLEGSFLANAVLDAPGNSTLGRFRKQTLINDNVEENIREMFRGRIVGFGSYSALIGLINQDFAKVWRNSLA
;
A
#
# COMPACT_ATOMS: atom_id res chain seq x y z
N MET A 1 -6.45 54.10 -25.24
CA MET A 1 -5.42 53.10 -25.61
C MET A 1 -5.02 52.20 -24.43
N SER A 2 -5.07 52.69 -23.19
CA SER A 2 -4.61 52.00 -21.98
C SER A 2 -5.40 50.75 -21.58
N VAL A 3 -6.73 50.73 -21.76
CA VAL A 3 -7.58 49.58 -21.35
C VAL A 3 -7.24 48.30 -22.12
N LYS A 4 -6.93 48.41 -23.42
CA LYS A 4 -6.57 47.25 -24.26
C LYS A 4 -5.27 46.59 -23.79
N VAL A 5 -4.29 47.40 -23.37
CA VAL A 5 -3.01 46.91 -22.84
C VAL A 5 -3.22 46.22 -21.49
N ILE A 6 -4.06 46.79 -20.63
CA ILE A 6 -4.42 46.21 -19.33
C ILE A 6 -5.13 44.87 -19.51
N THR A 7 -6.09 44.78 -20.43
CA THR A 7 -6.78 43.51 -20.75
C THR A 7 -5.81 42.46 -21.32
N GLY A 8 -4.86 42.88 -22.17
CA GLY A 8 -3.83 41.97 -22.71
C GLY A 8 -2.94 41.39 -21.61
N ILE A 9 -2.48 42.22 -20.68
CA ILE A 9 -1.67 41.79 -19.53
C ILE A 9 -2.47 40.90 -18.58
N TRP A 10 -3.75 41.21 -18.36
CA TRP A 10 -4.64 40.40 -17.54
C TRP A 10 -4.84 39.00 -18.13
N LEU A 11 -5.11 38.90 -19.43
CA LEU A 11 -5.25 37.62 -20.12
C LEU A 11 -3.95 36.82 -20.11
N LEU A 12 -2.80 37.48 -20.25
CA LEU A 12 -1.48 36.85 -20.12
C LEU A 12 -1.29 36.25 -18.72
N PHE A 13 -1.66 36.97 -17.67
CA PHE A 13 -1.61 36.48 -16.29
C PHE A 13 -2.50 35.26 -16.06
N CYS A 14 -3.76 35.31 -16.51
CA CYS A 14 -4.67 34.16 -16.43
C CYS A 14 -4.13 32.94 -17.20
N LEU A 15 -3.53 33.17 -18.37
CA LEU A 15 -2.92 32.12 -19.18
C LEU A 15 -1.72 31.47 -18.47
N ILE A 16 -0.84 32.27 -17.87
CA ILE A 16 0.32 31.79 -17.12
C ILE A 16 -0.13 30.96 -15.91
N ILE A 17 -1.06 31.47 -15.10
CA ILE A 17 -1.56 30.77 -13.90
C ILE A 17 -2.22 29.44 -14.29
N GLY A 18 -3.09 29.44 -15.31
CA GLY A 18 -3.73 28.22 -15.79
C GLY A 18 -2.74 27.18 -16.32
N THR A 19 -1.68 27.64 -16.99
CA THR A 19 -0.63 26.76 -17.54
C THR A 19 0.23 26.15 -16.44
N LEU A 20 0.67 26.94 -15.44
CA LEU A 20 1.44 26.45 -14.30
C LEU A 20 0.63 25.48 -13.44
N TYR A 21 -0.64 25.79 -13.16
CA TYR A 21 -1.52 24.90 -12.40
C TYR A 21 -1.74 23.56 -13.12
N ARG A 22 -2.02 23.59 -14.43
CA ARG A 22 -2.14 22.37 -15.23
C ARG A 22 -0.83 21.58 -15.27
N SER A 23 0.32 22.26 -15.34
CA SER A 23 1.63 21.61 -15.36
C SER A 23 1.93 20.92 -14.03
N ASN A 24 1.71 21.60 -12.89
CA ASN A 24 1.93 21.04 -11.56
C ASN A 24 0.98 19.88 -11.26
N LEU A 25 -0.28 20.00 -11.67
CA LEU A 25 -1.25 18.91 -11.54
C LEU A 25 -0.86 17.71 -12.40
N LYS A 26 -0.41 17.94 -13.65
CA LYS A 26 0.11 16.86 -14.50
C LYS A 26 1.35 16.21 -13.89
N ALA A 27 2.27 16.98 -13.32
CA ALA A 27 3.45 16.43 -12.64
C ALA A 27 3.06 15.56 -11.44
N MET A 28 2.02 15.95 -10.69
CA MET A 28 1.46 15.15 -9.61
C MET A 28 0.77 13.87 -10.12
N LEU A 29 0.05 13.94 -11.24
CA LEU A 29 -0.68 12.79 -11.81
C LEU A 29 0.23 11.81 -12.57
N ILE A 30 1.31 12.28 -13.20
CA ILE A 30 2.26 11.46 -13.95
C ILE A 30 3.21 10.71 -13.03
N LEU A 31 3.29 11.10 -11.76
CA LEU A 31 4.12 10.44 -10.76
C LEU A 31 3.23 9.61 -9.82
N PRO A 32 2.69 8.46 -10.24
CA PRO A 32 2.06 7.53 -9.32
C PRO A 32 3.15 6.95 -8.44
N LYS A 33 3.48 7.65 -7.34
CA LYS A 33 4.37 7.11 -6.32
C LYS A 33 3.59 6.08 -5.54
N ILE A 34 3.55 4.86 -6.05
CA ILE A 34 3.28 3.70 -5.20
C ILE A 34 4.52 3.55 -4.33
N HIS A 35 4.53 4.26 -3.21
CA HIS A 35 5.51 4.02 -2.16
C HIS A 35 5.18 2.66 -1.57
N LEU A 36 5.93 1.63 -1.97
CA LEU A 36 5.85 0.35 -1.28
C LEU A 36 6.26 0.58 0.18
N PRO A 37 5.46 0.13 1.15
CA PRO A 37 5.74 0.36 2.57
C PRO A 37 7.04 -0.34 3.02
N PHE A 38 7.47 -1.36 2.28
CA PHE A 38 8.71 -2.10 2.47
C PHE A 38 9.04 -2.83 1.17
N THR A 39 10.34 -2.98 0.88
CA THR A 39 10.86 -3.72 -0.28
C THR A 39 11.59 -5.00 0.12
N ASN A 40 11.97 -5.10 1.38
CA ASN A 40 12.71 -6.21 1.93
C ASN A 40 12.26 -6.54 3.36
N LEU A 41 12.68 -7.70 3.85
CA LEU A 41 12.31 -8.21 5.18
C LEU A 41 12.86 -7.34 6.32
N GLU A 42 14.00 -6.68 6.12
CA GLU A 42 14.62 -5.85 7.14
C GLU A 42 13.82 -4.57 7.38
N GLU A 43 13.42 -3.87 6.31
CA GLU A 43 12.49 -2.75 6.36
C GLU A 43 11.16 -3.13 7.01
N LEU A 44 10.65 -4.33 6.74
CA LEU A 44 9.42 -4.82 7.36
C LEU A 44 9.57 -5.04 8.88
N VAL A 45 10.73 -5.52 9.31
CA VAL A 45 11.04 -5.70 10.74
C VAL A 45 11.24 -4.35 11.43
N GLU A 46 11.80 -3.37 10.72
CA GLU A 46 11.94 -2.00 11.23
C GLU A 46 10.62 -1.25 11.30
N ALA A 47 9.69 -1.52 10.38
CA ALA A 47 8.35 -0.94 10.38
C ALA A 47 7.51 -1.35 11.60
N GLY A 48 7.88 -2.46 12.28
CA GLY A 48 7.23 -2.91 13.50
C GLY A 48 5.75 -3.29 13.32
N LEU A 49 5.38 -3.67 12.10
CA LEU A 49 4.01 -4.09 11.77
C LEU A 49 3.75 -5.49 12.31
N THR A 50 2.57 -5.69 12.91
CA THR A 50 2.15 -7.03 13.34
C THR A 50 1.91 -7.90 12.10
N THR A 51 2.69 -8.97 11.98
CA THR A 51 2.62 -9.89 10.85
C THR A 51 1.87 -11.15 11.23
N TYR A 52 1.14 -11.74 10.28
CA TYR A 52 0.44 -13.00 10.47
C TYR A 52 0.99 -14.05 9.51
N VAL A 53 1.34 -15.21 10.05
CA VAL A 53 1.79 -16.37 9.28
C VAL A 53 0.97 -17.59 9.72
N LEU A 54 0.44 -18.33 8.73
CA LEU A 54 -0.33 -19.53 8.99
C LEU A 54 0.53 -20.58 9.71
N GLU A 55 0.00 -21.13 10.80
CA GLU A 55 0.63 -22.23 11.53
C GLU A 55 0.84 -23.46 10.63
N GLY A 56 2.00 -24.10 10.75
CA GLY A 56 2.39 -25.23 9.90
C GLY A 56 2.80 -24.87 8.47
N SER A 57 2.75 -23.59 8.08
CA SER A 57 3.30 -23.15 6.78
C SER A 57 4.83 -23.26 6.75
N PHE A 58 5.40 -23.37 5.55
CA PHE A 58 6.85 -23.39 5.36
C PHE A 58 7.52 -22.15 5.99
N LEU A 59 6.90 -20.97 5.86
CA LEU A 59 7.40 -19.75 6.49
C LEU A 59 7.34 -19.81 8.01
N ALA A 60 6.27 -20.36 8.61
CA ALA A 60 6.21 -20.52 10.06
C ALA A 60 7.38 -21.38 10.57
N ASN A 61 7.65 -22.51 9.91
CA ASN A 61 8.76 -23.39 10.29
C ASN A 61 10.12 -22.70 10.11
N ALA A 62 10.33 -22.01 8.97
CA ALA A 62 11.57 -21.26 8.73
C ALA A 62 11.81 -20.15 9.76
N VAL A 63 10.75 -19.51 10.26
CA VAL A 63 10.82 -18.47 11.29
C VAL A 63 11.08 -19.07 12.68
N LEU A 64 10.56 -20.25 12.96
CA LEU A 64 10.79 -20.96 14.23
C LEU A 64 12.23 -21.48 14.35
N ASP A 65 12.80 -21.97 13.24
CA ASP A 65 14.16 -22.52 13.19
C ASP A 65 15.26 -21.45 13.11
N ALA A 66 14.90 -20.20 12.82
CA ALA A 66 15.86 -19.12 12.63
C ALA A 66 16.57 -18.73 13.95
N PRO A 67 17.89 -18.48 13.92
CA PRO A 67 18.62 -18.01 15.10
C PRO A 67 18.15 -16.60 15.50
N GLY A 68 18.01 -16.36 16.81
CA GLY A 68 17.38 -15.15 17.36
C GLY A 68 18.12 -13.82 17.08
N ASN A 69 19.38 -13.88 16.63
CA ASN A 69 20.17 -12.73 16.20
C ASN A 69 19.99 -12.38 14.72
N SER A 70 19.32 -13.23 13.93
CA SER A 70 19.04 -12.98 12.52
C SER A 70 17.80 -12.09 12.34
N THR A 71 17.69 -11.46 11.17
CA THR A 71 16.50 -10.67 10.77
C THR A 71 15.21 -11.49 10.88
N LEU A 72 15.27 -12.79 10.59
CA LEU A 72 14.13 -13.69 10.69
C LEU A 72 13.76 -14.03 12.14
N GLY A 73 14.76 -14.10 13.03
CA GLY A 73 14.55 -14.20 14.48
C GLY A 73 13.91 -12.94 15.08
N ARG A 74 14.24 -11.76 14.56
CA ARG A 74 13.54 -10.50 14.92
C ARG A 74 12.12 -10.48 14.38
N PHE A 75 11.92 -10.92 13.14
CA PHE A 75 10.60 -11.07 12.51
C PHE A 75 9.67 -12.00 13.31
N ARG A 76 10.20 -13.06 13.92
CA ARG A 76 9.43 -13.95 14.81
C ARG A 76 8.72 -13.19 15.93
N LYS A 77 9.31 -12.13 16.49
CA LYS A 77 8.75 -11.38 17.63
C LYS A 77 7.51 -10.56 17.25
N GLN A 78 7.42 -10.12 16.00
CA GLN A 78 6.27 -9.38 15.47
C GLN A 78 5.25 -10.28 14.76
N THR A 79 5.55 -11.58 14.63
CA THR A 79 4.71 -12.54 13.91
C THR A 79 3.76 -13.26 14.86
N LEU A 80 2.47 -13.15 14.57
CA LEU A 80 1.41 -13.98 15.10
C LEU A 80 1.33 -15.27 14.27
N ILE A 81 1.64 -16.39 14.90
CA ILE A 81 1.47 -17.74 14.33
C ILE A 81 0.17 -18.29 14.92
N ASN A 82 -0.85 -18.46 14.08
CA ASN A 82 -2.16 -18.97 14.47
C ASN A 82 -2.79 -19.73 13.29
N ASP A 83 -3.77 -20.58 13.56
CA ASP A 83 -4.53 -21.37 12.58
C ASP A 83 -5.83 -20.67 12.13
N ASN A 84 -6.29 -19.65 12.89
CA ASN A 84 -7.56 -18.97 12.62
C ASN A 84 -7.49 -18.03 11.40
N VAL A 85 -7.59 -18.59 10.21
CA VAL A 85 -7.45 -17.87 8.94
C VAL A 85 -8.53 -16.80 8.75
N GLU A 86 -9.78 -17.09 9.10
CA GLU A 86 -10.91 -16.19 8.85
C GLU A 86 -10.84 -14.91 9.66
N GLU A 87 -10.51 -15.03 10.95
CA GLU A 87 -10.33 -13.87 11.83
C GLU A 87 -9.15 -13.02 11.39
N ASN A 88 -8.03 -13.67 11.03
CA ASN A 88 -6.83 -12.96 10.59
C ASN A 88 -7.02 -12.27 9.23
N ILE A 89 -7.75 -12.87 8.29
CA ILE A 89 -8.14 -12.20 7.05
C ILE A 89 -8.97 -10.94 7.35
N ARG A 90 -9.90 -11.01 8.32
CA ARG A 90 -10.72 -9.88 8.71
C ARG A 90 -9.90 -8.75 9.33
N GLU A 91 -8.98 -9.06 10.22
CA GLU A 91 -8.09 -8.07 10.83
C GLU A 91 -7.07 -7.51 9.81
N MET A 92 -6.69 -8.30 8.79
CA MET A 92 -5.89 -7.85 7.65
C MET A 92 -6.65 -6.82 6.81
N PHE A 93 -7.93 -7.07 6.50
CA PHE A 93 -8.78 -6.09 5.80
C PHE A 93 -9.05 -4.82 6.63
N ARG A 94 -8.98 -4.90 7.97
CA ARG A 94 -9.02 -3.73 8.85
C ARG A 94 -7.71 -2.95 8.90
N GLY A 95 -6.66 -3.41 8.21
CA GLY A 95 -5.35 -2.78 8.17
C GLY A 95 -4.55 -2.93 9.46
N ARG A 96 -4.91 -3.89 10.34
CA ARG A 96 -4.23 -4.07 11.63
C ARG A 96 -3.09 -5.08 11.59
N ILE A 97 -3.15 -6.03 10.65
CA ILE A 97 -2.13 -7.06 10.49
C ILE A 97 -1.73 -7.21 9.03
N VAL A 98 -0.49 -7.63 8.80
CA VAL A 98 0.06 -7.94 7.46
C VAL A 98 0.14 -9.45 7.30
N GLY A 99 -0.63 -10.01 6.37
CA GLY A 99 -0.66 -11.45 6.13
C GLY A 99 0.42 -11.93 5.15
N PHE A 100 1.02 -13.09 5.44
CA PHE A 100 1.90 -13.81 4.52
C PHE A 100 1.16 -15.03 3.94
N GLY A 101 1.25 -15.22 2.63
CA GLY A 101 0.58 -16.32 1.96
C GLY A 101 1.17 -16.62 0.59
N SER A 102 0.69 -17.70 -0.03
CA SER A 102 1.04 -18.00 -1.41
C SER A 102 0.49 -16.95 -2.35
N TYR A 103 1.23 -16.67 -3.43
CA TYR A 103 0.84 -15.69 -4.44
C TYR A 103 -0.56 -15.94 -5.01
N SER A 104 -0.92 -17.22 -5.26
CA SER A 104 -2.23 -17.62 -5.76
C SER A 104 -3.36 -17.33 -4.76
N ALA A 105 -3.14 -17.58 -3.47
CA ALA A 105 -4.12 -17.28 -2.43
C ALA A 105 -4.36 -15.77 -2.30
N LEU A 106 -3.28 -14.97 -2.36
CA LEU A 106 -3.36 -13.51 -2.28
C LEU A 106 -4.11 -12.92 -3.48
N ILE A 107 -3.85 -13.38 -4.70
CA ILE A 107 -4.63 -12.95 -5.87
C ILE A 107 -6.11 -13.31 -5.72
N GLY A 108 -6.42 -14.51 -5.21
CA GLY A 108 -7.78 -14.93 -4.95
C GLY A 108 -8.51 -13.98 -4.00
N LEU A 109 -7.86 -13.60 -2.89
CA LEU A 109 -8.41 -12.65 -1.90
C LEU A 109 -8.61 -11.25 -2.50
N ILE A 110 -7.61 -10.75 -3.23
CA ILE A 110 -7.67 -9.45 -3.89
C ILE A 110 -8.84 -9.40 -4.88
N ASN A 111 -8.98 -10.43 -5.73
CA ASN A 111 -10.06 -10.49 -6.71
C ASN A 111 -11.45 -10.54 -6.07
N GLN A 112 -11.61 -11.25 -4.94
CA GLN A 112 -12.87 -11.28 -4.22
C GLN A 112 -13.25 -9.91 -3.64
N ASP A 113 -12.29 -9.19 -3.07
CA ASP A 113 -12.53 -7.86 -2.50
C ASP A 113 -12.84 -6.83 -3.60
N PHE A 114 -12.05 -6.80 -4.67
CA PHE A 114 -12.33 -5.93 -5.83
C PHE A 114 -13.71 -6.20 -6.43
N ALA A 115 -14.10 -7.48 -6.59
CA ALA A 115 -15.43 -7.83 -7.09
C ALA A 115 -16.57 -7.40 -6.15
N LYS A 116 -16.31 -7.33 -4.84
CA LYS A 116 -17.29 -6.85 -3.84
C LYS A 116 -17.44 -5.33 -3.89
N VAL A 117 -16.33 -4.60 -3.92
CA VAL A 117 -16.33 -3.13 -4.05
C VAL A 117 -17.05 -2.69 -5.32
N TRP A 118 -16.76 -3.34 -6.45
CA TRP A 118 -17.34 -2.99 -7.74
C TRP A 118 -18.86 -3.24 -7.81
N ARG A 119 -19.35 -4.29 -7.14
CA ARG A 119 -20.79 -4.55 -6.98
C ARG A 119 -21.49 -3.45 -6.19
N ASN A 120 -20.86 -2.96 -5.12
CA ASN A 120 -21.45 -1.92 -4.27
C ASN A 120 -21.45 -0.53 -4.91
N SER A 121 -20.59 -0.27 -5.92
CA SER A 121 -20.62 0.99 -6.68
C SER A 121 -21.70 1.05 -7.78
N LEU A 122 -22.36 -0.07 -8.06
CA LEU A 122 -23.42 -0.19 -9.07
C LEU A 122 -24.83 -0.32 -8.48
N ALA A 123 -24.94 -0.30 -7.15
CA ALA A 123 -26.19 -0.28 -6.39
C ALA A 123 -26.42 1.12 -5.81
#